data_AF-R5KW15-F1
#
_entry.id   AF-R5KW15-F1
#
_cell.length_a   1.000
_cell.length_b   1.000
_cell.length_c   1.000
_cell.angle_alpha   90.00
_cell.angle_beta   90.00
_cell.angle_gamma   90.00
#
_symmetry.space_group_name_H-M   'P 1'
#
loop_
_entity.id
_entity.type
_entity.pdbx_description
1 polymer ?
#
loop_
_entity_poly.entity_id
_entity_poly.type
_entity_poly.pdbx_seq_one_letter_code
_entity_poly.pdbx_strand_id
1 'polypeptide(L)'
;MRTVWGVELRAKSVVLTAGTFLNGLLHIGRKQVPGGRIAEPAVERLTESITRHGVTAGRMKTGTPVRIDSRSVHFEDMEVQEGEQDFHGFSYMSPGRPLKQLTCWTCYTNPDVHATLMAGIADSPLYNGQIQSIGPRYCPSIETKLVTFPDKQQHPLFLEPEGEDTNEMYLNGFSSSMPMEIQINALRKIPALRDAKVYRPGYAIEYDFFDPTQLRHSLESKIIPGLFLAGQVNGTTGYEEAAGQGLVAGVNAALRCSGGEPFVMRRDESYIGVLIDDLVTKGVDEPYRMFTSRAEYRILLRQDDADARLTERAYSLGLARRDRYDWWMEKKAAIEHIMNFCNTTSVKPCDINSQLEALGTTPLREGCKIADLISRPQLTLNNLSDILPELKQALESLPNRKEEITEAAEIKMKYKGYIERERLVADKMHRLENIKIRGHFNYMDMQQLSTEARQKLTKIDPETLAQASRIPGVSPSDINIMLVLMNR
;
A
#
# COMPACT_ATOMS: atom_id res chain seq x y z
N MET A 1 -7.94 17.80 -25.60
CA MET A 1 -6.76 16.94 -25.81
C MET A 1 -6.54 16.75 -27.31
N ARG A 2 -5.31 16.82 -27.80
CA ARG A 2 -4.99 16.53 -29.21
C ARG A 2 -4.21 15.22 -29.29
N THR A 3 -4.62 14.31 -30.17
CA THR A 3 -3.93 13.03 -30.36
C THR A 3 -2.78 13.16 -31.35
N VAL A 4 -1.93 12.12 -31.45
CA VAL A 4 -0.83 12.07 -32.42
C VAL A 4 -1.31 12.15 -33.87
N TRP A 5 -2.57 11.79 -34.13
CA TRP A 5 -3.21 11.85 -35.46
C TRP A 5 -3.83 13.22 -35.78
N GLY A 6 -3.65 14.22 -34.92
CA GLY A 6 -4.21 15.56 -35.11
C GLY A 6 -5.68 15.69 -34.72
N VAL A 7 -6.30 14.65 -34.16
CA VAL A 7 -7.70 14.69 -33.71
C VAL A 7 -7.82 15.46 -32.40
N GLU A 8 -8.78 16.37 -32.30
CA GLU A 8 -9.11 17.07 -31.07
C GLU A 8 -10.29 16.41 -30.36
N LEU A 9 -10.06 16.01 -29.11
CA LEU A 9 -11.08 15.46 -28.20
C LEU A 9 -11.37 16.48 -27.10
N ARG A 10 -12.65 16.80 -26.89
CA ARG A 10 -13.12 17.73 -25.86
C ARG A 10 -13.70 16.94 -24.69
N ALA A 11 -13.31 17.31 -23.48
CA ALA A 11 -13.80 16.71 -22.23
C ALA A 11 -13.88 17.78 -21.14
N LYS A 12 -14.82 17.63 -20.20
CA LYS A 12 -14.93 18.51 -19.02
C LYS A 12 -13.83 18.24 -17.99
N SER A 13 -13.41 16.99 -17.88
CA SER A 13 -12.36 16.50 -16.98
C SER A 13 -11.47 15.50 -17.73
N VAL A 14 -10.19 15.43 -17.37
CA VAL A 14 -9.20 14.49 -17.92
C VAL A 14 -8.46 13.83 -16.77
N VAL A 15 -8.34 12.51 -16.78
CA VAL A 15 -7.51 11.75 -15.84
C VAL A 15 -6.29 11.21 -16.58
N LEU A 16 -5.09 11.57 -16.15
CA LEU A 16 -3.83 11.10 -16.74
C LEU A 16 -3.22 9.98 -15.90
N THR A 17 -3.04 8.81 -16.51
CA THR A 17 -2.48 7.60 -15.88
C THR A 17 -1.40 6.96 -16.76
N ALA A 18 -0.46 7.77 -17.25
CA ALA A 18 0.51 7.36 -18.27
C ALA A 18 1.63 6.43 -17.76
N GLY A 19 1.60 5.99 -16.50
CA GLY A 19 2.59 5.05 -15.95
C GLY A 19 4.03 5.53 -16.17
N THR A 20 4.88 4.64 -16.67
CA THR A 20 6.29 4.89 -16.99
C THR A 20 6.52 5.38 -18.43
N PHE A 21 5.47 5.75 -19.18
CA PHE A 21 5.59 6.00 -20.61
C PHE A 21 6.06 7.41 -20.95
N LEU A 22 5.83 8.39 -20.07
CA LEU A 22 6.19 9.79 -20.32
C LEU A 22 7.72 9.95 -20.43
N ASN A 23 8.18 10.27 -21.64
CA ASN A 23 9.61 10.36 -21.99
C ASN A 23 10.45 9.17 -21.48
N GLY A 24 9.86 7.96 -21.50
CA GLY A 24 10.44 6.74 -20.97
C GLY A 24 11.77 6.34 -21.64
N LEU A 25 12.76 5.97 -20.83
CA LEU A 25 14.09 5.54 -21.27
C LEU A 25 14.52 4.26 -20.53
N LEU A 26 14.76 3.19 -21.27
CA LEU A 26 15.20 1.89 -20.76
C LEU A 26 16.73 1.83 -20.66
N HIS A 27 17.25 1.26 -19.59
CA HIS A 27 18.69 1.12 -19.32
C HIS A 27 19.08 -0.34 -19.05
N ILE A 28 20.01 -0.86 -19.85
CA ILE A 28 20.63 -2.18 -19.69
C ILE A 28 22.13 -2.03 -19.92
N GLY A 29 22.90 -2.00 -18.84
CA GLY A 29 24.30 -1.56 -18.87
C GLY A 29 24.39 -0.21 -19.59
N ARG A 30 25.39 -0.06 -20.47
CA ARG A 30 25.59 1.20 -21.19
C ARG A 30 24.51 1.54 -22.23
N LYS A 31 23.64 0.60 -22.60
CA LYS A 31 22.63 0.82 -23.65
C LYS A 31 21.41 1.54 -23.09
N GLN A 32 20.99 2.58 -23.82
CA GLN A 32 19.77 3.33 -23.56
C GLN A 32 18.82 3.18 -24.75
N VAL A 33 17.55 2.87 -24.50
CA VAL A 33 16.54 2.67 -25.54
C VAL A 33 15.26 3.40 -25.15
N PRO A 34 14.73 4.32 -25.98
CA PRO A 34 13.44 4.94 -25.73
C PRO A 34 12.33 3.88 -25.65
N GLY A 35 11.53 3.94 -24.59
CA GLY A 35 10.45 3.00 -24.36
C GLY A 35 9.79 3.20 -23.00
N GLY A 36 8.47 3.06 -22.93
CA GLY A 36 7.76 3.10 -21.65
C GLY A 36 7.91 1.82 -20.84
N ARG A 37 8.02 0.69 -21.55
CA ARG A 37 8.31 -0.66 -21.05
C ARG A 37 9.11 -1.40 -22.10
N ILE A 38 9.71 -2.54 -21.74
CA ILE A 38 10.43 -3.34 -22.73
C ILE A 38 9.48 -3.73 -23.88
N ALA A 39 9.92 -3.49 -25.12
CA ALA A 39 9.12 -3.65 -26.35
C ALA A 39 7.91 -2.72 -26.52
N GLU A 40 7.73 -1.70 -25.68
CA GLU A 40 6.65 -0.71 -25.80
C GLU A 40 7.22 0.71 -26.00
N PRO A 41 6.69 1.51 -26.95
CA PRO A 41 7.23 2.83 -27.25
C PRO A 41 7.02 3.83 -26.11
N ALA A 42 7.87 4.85 -26.04
CA ALA A 42 7.67 5.98 -25.13
C ALA A 42 6.62 6.96 -25.67
N VAL A 43 6.04 7.75 -24.77
CA VAL A 43 5.18 8.88 -25.08
C VAL A 43 5.99 10.17 -24.94
N GLU A 44 6.29 10.78 -26.07
CA GLU A 44 7.00 12.05 -26.14
C GLU A 44 6.03 13.24 -26.13
N ARG A 45 6.52 14.42 -25.71
CA ARG A 45 5.84 15.74 -25.81
C ARG A 45 4.65 15.96 -24.87
N LEU A 46 4.08 14.91 -24.28
CA LEU A 46 2.94 15.05 -23.37
C LEU A 46 3.34 15.74 -22.06
N THR A 47 4.52 15.43 -21.52
CA THR A 47 5.07 16.14 -20.35
C THR A 47 5.20 17.64 -20.64
N GLU A 48 5.83 17.99 -21.75
CA GLU A 48 6.08 19.38 -22.16
C GLU A 48 4.78 20.13 -22.41
N SER A 49 3.74 19.45 -22.91
CA SER A 49 2.42 20.05 -23.07
C SER A 49 1.79 20.43 -21.73
N ILE A 50 2.05 19.68 -20.66
CA ILE A 50 1.50 19.93 -19.33
C ILE A 50 2.36 20.98 -18.60
N THR A 51 3.68 20.87 -18.67
CA THR A 51 4.59 21.80 -17.98
C THR A 51 4.54 23.23 -18.52
N ARG A 52 4.18 23.42 -19.80
CA ARG A 52 3.90 24.77 -20.37
C ARG A 52 2.82 25.56 -19.63
N HIS A 53 1.95 24.89 -18.87
CA HIS A 53 0.94 25.53 -18.03
C HIS A 53 1.40 25.79 -16.59
N GLY A 54 2.66 25.52 -16.26
CA GLY A 54 3.25 25.79 -14.93
C GLY A 54 3.30 24.58 -13.99
N VAL A 55 2.89 23.39 -14.42
CA VAL A 55 3.08 22.14 -13.66
C VAL A 55 4.55 21.76 -13.67
N THR A 56 5.11 21.39 -12.53
CA THR A 56 6.49 20.95 -12.37
C THR A 56 6.59 19.46 -12.63
N ALA A 57 7.57 19.05 -13.44
CA ALA A 57 7.89 17.65 -13.69
C ALA A 57 9.32 17.34 -13.23
N GLY A 58 9.55 16.10 -12.83
CA GLY A 58 10.86 15.52 -12.54
C GLY A 58 11.01 14.15 -13.17
N ARG A 59 12.13 13.47 -12.92
CA ARG A 59 12.36 12.10 -13.38
C ARG A 59 12.56 11.14 -12.23
N MET A 60 12.02 9.94 -12.39
CA MET A 60 12.20 8.81 -11.47
C MET A 60 12.71 7.58 -12.20
N LYS A 61 13.31 6.67 -11.44
CA LYS A 61 13.78 5.36 -11.91
C LYS A 61 13.08 4.23 -11.16
N THR A 62 12.65 3.21 -11.90
CA THR A 62 12.33 1.90 -11.32
C THR A 62 13.06 0.78 -12.06
N GLY A 63 13.25 -0.36 -11.41
CA GLY A 63 13.90 -1.55 -11.99
C GLY A 63 12.99 -2.76 -11.95
N THR A 64 13.22 -3.70 -12.85
CA THR A 64 12.59 -5.02 -12.88
C THR A 64 13.66 -6.10 -12.99
N PRO A 65 13.44 -7.30 -12.43
CA PRO A 65 14.36 -8.41 -12.61
C PRO A 65 14.27 -9.03 -14.00
N VAL A 66 15.15 -10.00 -14.22
CA VAL A 66 15.11 -10.93 -15.35
C VAL A 66 13.79 -11.71 -15.41
N ARG A 67 13.49 -12.25 -16.60
CA ARG A 67 12.49 -13.30 -16.81
C ARG A 67 13.16 -14.59 -17.26
N ILE A 68 12.99 -15.65 -16.48
CA ILE A 68 13.70 -16.92 -16.63
C ILE A 68 12.76 -17.98 -17.22
N ASP A 69 13.30 -18.89 -18.03
CA ASP A 69 12.58 -20.07 -18.52
C ASP A 69 12.56 -21.17 -17.46
N SER A 70 11.38 -21.53 -16.97
CA SER A 70 11.15 -22.55 -15.95
C SER A 70 11.82 -23.89 -16.28
N ARG A 71 11.93 -24.24 -17.57
CA ARG A 71 12.56 -25.49 -18.04
C ARG A 71 14.07 -25.54 -17.85
N SER A 72 14.68 -24.40 -17.49
CA SER A 72 16.12 -24.26 -17.23
C SER A 72 16.45 -24.14 -15.75
N VAL A 73 15.44 -24.28 -14.88
CA VAL A 73 15.55 -24.16 -13.43
C VAL A 73 15.62 -25.56 -12.81
N HIS A 74 16.54 -25.72 -11.86
CA HIS A 74 16.71 -26.92 -11.06
C HIS A 74 15.98 -26.74 -9.73
N PHE A 75 14.68 -27.04 -9.72
CA PHE A 75 13.78 -26.81 -8.59
C PHE A 75 14.12 -27.64 -7.35
N GLU A 76 14.83 -28.76 -7.52
CA GLU A 76 15.33 -29.60 -6.43
C GLU A 76 16.32 -28.88 -5.51
N ASP A 77 16.96 -27.81 -6.00
CA ASP A 77 17.90 -26.97 -5.24
C ASP A 77 17.23 -25.73 -4.62
N MET A 78 15.90 -25.66 -4.63
CA MET A 78 15.13 -24.55 -4.07
C MET A 78 14.17 -25.01 -2.98
N GLU A 79 13.85 -24.10 -2.07
CA GLU A 79 12.83 -24.34 -1.04
C GLU A 79 11.44 -24.00 -1.59
N VAL A 80 10.49 -24.90 -1.36
CA VAL A 80 9.10 -24.76 -1.82
C VAL A 80 8.35 -23.79 -0.90
N GLN A 81 7.66 -22.82 -1.49
CA GLN A 81 6.75 -21.90 -0.81
C GLN A 81 5.33 -22.12 -1.35
N GLU A 82 4.52 -22.87 -0.61
CA GLU A 82 3.12 -23.10 -0.95
C GLU A 82 2.25 -21.90 -0.53
N GLY A 83 1.21 -21.62 -1.32
CA GLY A 83 0.20 -20.63 -0.97
C GLY A 83 -0.76 -21.15 0.10
N GLU A 84 -1.31 -20.24 0.89
CA GLU A 84 -2.36 -20.55 1.87
C GLU A 84 -3.69 -20.91 1.19
N GLN A 85 -4.46 -21.85 1.75
CA GLN A 85 -5.69 -22.42 1.16
C GLN A 85 -6.98 -22.11 1.96
N ASP A 86 -6.96 -21.06 2.78
CA ASP A 86 -8.09 -20.69 3.64
C ASP A 86 -9.21 -19.91 2.92
N PHE A 87 -10.14 -19.32 3.68
CA PHE A 87 -11.28 -18.58 3.15
C PHE A 87 -10.95 -17.16 2.70
N HIS A 88 -9.74 -16.65 2.98
CA HIS A 88 -9.41 -15.25 2.70
C HIS A 88 -9.37 -14.97 1.18
N GLY A 89 -9.80 -13.77 0.81
CA GLY A 89 -9.75 -13.30 -0.56
C GLY A 89 -9.72 -11.78 -0.65
N PHE A 90 -9.15 -11.24 -1.73
CA PHE A 90 -9.06 -9.79 -1.93
C PHE A 90 -10.43 -9.10 -2.10
N SER A 91 -11.44 -9.81 -2.62
CA SER A 91 -12.80 -9.31 -2.76
C SER A 91 -13.71 -9.93 -1.71
N TYR A 92 -14.41 -9.09 -0.95
CA TYR A 92 -15.47 -9.49 -0.01
C TYR A 92 -16.70 -10.13 -0.67
N MET A 93 -16.75 -10.17 -2.00
CA MET A 93 -17.79 -10.86 -2.77
C MET A 93 -17.19 -11.93 -3.69
N SER A 94 -16.03 -12.47 -3.33
CA SER A 94 -15.35 -13.46 -4.16
C SER A 94 -16.18 -14.76 -4.25
N PRO A 95 -16.35 -15.37 -5.43
CA PRO A 95 -16.93 -16.70 -5.57
C PRO A 95 -15.97 -17.84 -5.15
N GLY A 96 -14.86 -17.52 -4.48
CA GLY A 96 -13.80 -18.45 -4.12
C GLY A 96 -12.54 -18.29 -4.99
N ARG A 97 -11.75 -19.35 -5.11
CA ARG A 97 -10.46 -19.36 -5.84
C ARG A 97 -10.57 -20.25 -7.07
N PRO A 98 -10.98 -19.71 -8.23
CA PRO A 98 -11.17 -20.51 -9.45
C PRO A 98 -9.86 -20.88 -10.15
N LEU A 99 -8.78 -20.13 -9.89
CA LEU A 99 -7.47 -20.31 -10.52
C LEU A 99 -6.64 -21.35 -9.78
N LYS A 100 -5.79 -22.06 -10.54
CA LYS A 100 -4.86 -23.03 -9.98
C LYS A 100 -3.85 -22.30 -9.09
N GLN A 101 -3.71 -22.74 -7.85
CA GLN A 101 -2.69 -22.22 -6.95
C GLN A 101 -1.33 -22.79 -7.40
N LEU A 102 -0.48 -21.93 -7.93
CA LEU A 102 0.88 -22.29 -8.33
C LEU A 102 1.84 -22.04 -7.16
N THR A 103 2.84 -22.90 -7.08
CA THR A 103 3.91 -22.84 -6.09
C THR A 103 4.91 -21.74 -6.43
N CYS A 104 5.48 -21.10 -5.42
CA CYS A 104 6.68 -20.28 -5.55
C CYS A 104 7.88 -20.99 -4.93
N TRP A 105 9.09 -20.54 -5.28
CA TRP A 105 10.33 -21.13 -4.75
C TRP A 105 11.25 -20.07 -4.18
N THR A 106 11.96 -20.40 -3.11
CA THR A 106 12.99 -19.54 -2.51
C THR A 106 14.39 -20.10 -2.74
N CYS A 107 15.32 -19.20 -3.06
CA CYS A 107 16.75 -19.49 -3.06
C CYS A 107 17.53 -18.24 -2.64
N TYR A 108 18.86 -18.33 -2.67
CA TYR A 108 19.73 -17.24 -2.22
C TYR A 108 20.84 -16.96 -3.24
N THR A 109 21.26 -15.71 -3.32
CA THR A 109 22.56 -15.38 -3.91
C THR A 109 23.70 -15.91 -3.03
N ASN A 110 24.92 -15.97 -3.55
CA ASN A 110 26.11 -16.37 -2.78
C ASN A 110 27.32 -15.46 -3.12
N PRO A 111 28.48 -15.64 -2.46
CA PRO A 111 29.66 -14.81 -2.70
C PRO A 111 30.15 -14.79 -4.15
N ASP A 112 30.01 -15.87 -4.91
CA ASP A 112 30.41 -15.92 -6.33
C ASP A 112 29.49 -15.06 -7.21
N VAL A 113 28.18 -15.06 -6.89
CA VAL A 113 27.20 -14.15 -7.51
C VAL A 113 27.61 -12.71 -7.22
N HIS A 114 27.95 -12.40 -5.97
CA HIS A 114 28.33 -11.05 -5.55
C HIS A 114 29.60 -10.57 -6.25
N ALA A 115 30.63 -11.42 -6.31
CA ALA A 115 31.87 -11.11 -7.02
C ALA A 115 31.63 -10.84 -8.51
N THR A 116 30.76 -11.64 -9.15
CA THR A 116 30.40 -11.46 -10.57
C THR A 116 29.69 -10.12 -10.81
N LEU A 117 28.73 -9.77 -9.94
CA LEU A 117 28.01 -8.50 -10.04
C LEU A 117 28.91 -7.30 -9.74
N MET A 118 29.78 -7.41 -8.74
CA MET A 118 30.74 -6.36 -8.38
C MET A 118 31.76 -6.10 -9.49
N ALA A 119 32.18 -7.12 -10.25
CA ALA A 119 33.04 -6.92 -11.42
C ALA A 119 32.38 -6.06 -12.51
N GLY A 120 31.05 -6.09 -12.62
CA GLY A 120 30.27 -5.28 -13.56
C GLY A 120 29.74 -3.95 -13.01
N ILE A 121 30.05 -3.60 -11.76
CA ILE A 121 29.43 -2.45 -11.08
C ILE A 121 29.70 -1.12 -11.78
N ALA A 122 30.91 -0.96 -12.34
CA ALA A 122 31.33 0.25 -13.06
C ALA A 122 30.56 0.46 -14.37
N ASP A 123 29.92 -0.58 -14.89
CA ASP A 123 29.07 -0.51 -16.08
C ASP A 123 27.57 -0.44 -15.74
N SER A 124 27.22 -0.44 -14.44
CA SER A 124 25.85 -0.20 -14.01
C SER A 124 25.46 1.26 -14.25
N PRO A 125 24.31 1.52 -14.89
CA PRO A 125 23.78 2.87 -15.12
C PRO A 125 23.66 3.73 -13.86
N LEU A 126 23.51 3.10 -12.69
CA LEU A 126 23.44 3.78 -11.40
C LEU A 126 24.77 4.36 -10.94
N TYR A 127 25.87 3.69 -11.28
CA TYR A 127 27.19 3.99 -10.74
C TYR A 127 28.12 4.66 -11.77
N ASN A 128 27.78 4.58 -13.06
CA ASN A 128 28.53 5.24 -14.14
C ASN A 128 28.02 6.64 -14.49
N GLY A 129 27.00 7.14 -13.78
CA GLY A 129 26.41 8.46 -13.99
C GLY A 129 25.41 8.57 -15.15
N GLN A 130 25.03 7.46 -15.81
CA GLN A 130 24.01 7.47 -16.87
C GLN A 130 22.61 7.73 -16.32
N ILE A 131 22.29 7.19 -15.15
CA ILE A 131 21.05 7.49 -14.44
C ILE A 131 21.37 8.49 -13.35
N GLN A 132 20.76 9.67 -13.47
CA GLN A 132 20.81 10.73 -12.45
C GLN A 132 19.46 10.90 -11.76
N SER A 133 18.41 10.24 -12.26
CA SER A 133 17.09 10.25 -11.63
C SER A 133 17.06 9.43 -10.35
N ILE A 134 16.04 9.73 -9.54
CA ILE A 134 15.90 9.20 -8.20
C ILE A 134 15.24 7.81 -8.25
N GLY A 135 15.89 6.82 -7.63
CA GLY A 135 15.36 5.47 -7.45
C GLY A 135 14.86 5.19 -6.02
N PRO A 136 14.18 4.05 -5.78
CA PRO A 136 13.66 3.69 -4.47
C PRO A 136 14.75 3.21 -3.51
N ARG A 137 14.79 3.74 -2.29
CA ARG A 137 15.71 3.35 -1.21
C ARG A 137 15.40 1.97 -0.62
N TYR A 138 14.12 1.62 -0.53
CA TYR A 138 13.65 0.44 0.20
C TYR A 138 13.51 -0.83 -0.64
N CYS A 139 13.35 -0.69 -1.95
CA CYS A 139 13.43 -1.80 -2.91
C CYS A 139 14.59 -1.56 -3.89
N PRO A 140 15.83 -1.47 -3.39
CA PRO A 140 16.97 -1.18 -4.25
C PRO A 140 17.24 -2.35 -5.19
N SER A 141 17.85 -2.05 -6.33
CA SER A 141 18.39 -3.05 -7.25
C SER A 141 19.46 -3.92 -6.55
N ILE A 142 19.70 -5.12 -7.08
CA ILE A 142 20.68 -6.06 -6.50
C ILE A 142 22.07 -5.43 -6.44
N GLU A 143 22.50 -4.69 -7.46
CA GLU A 143 23.76 -3.93 -7.43
C GLU A 143 23.84 -2.93 -6.27
N THR A 144 22.71 -2.31 -5.91
CA THR A 144 22.64 -1.35 -4.82
C THR A 144 22.65 -2.03 -3.47
N LYS A 145 21.98 -3.18 -3.34
CA LYS A 145 22.03 -4.00 -2.12
C LYS A 145 23.47 -4.40 -1.77
N LEU A 146 24.28 -4.78 -2.77
CA LEU A 146 25.68 -5.17 -2.56
C LEU A 146 26.54 -4.02 -2.04
N VAL A 147 26.32 -2.79 -2.53
CA VAL A 147 27.07 -1.61 -2.08
C VAL A 147 26.59 -1.13 -0.70
N THR A 148 25.28 -1.18 -0.44
CA THR A 148 24.70 -0.70 0.82
C THR A 148 24.90 -1.71 1.97
N PHE A 149 24.92 -3.00 1.68
CA PHE A 149 25.04 -4.07 2.67
C PHE A 149 26.20 -5.02 2.35
N PRO A 150 27.45 -4.54 2.32
CA PRO A 150 28.61 -5.32 1.87
C PRO A 150 28.92 -6.53 2.75
N ASP A 151 28.50 -6.50 4.03
CA ASP A 151 28.74 -7.61 4.97
C ASP A 151 27.80 -8.80 4.76
N LYS A 152 26.72 -8.64 3.96
CA LYS A 152 25.74 -9.71 3.71
C LYS A 152 26.30 -10.69 2.69
N GLN A 153 26.57 -11.93 3.13
CA GLN A 153 27.06 -13.02 2.27
C GLN A 153 26.01 -13.58 1.30
N GLN A 154 24.73 -13.31 1.57
CA GLN A 154 23.61 -13.78 0.74
C GLN A 154 22.41 -12.84 0.82
N HIS A 155 21.60 -12.85 -0.24
CA HIS A 155 20.32 -12.15 -0.34
C HIS A 155 19.24 -13.14 -0.79
N PRO A 156 18.04 -13.09 -0.17
CA PRO A 156 16.94 -13.96 -0.55
C PRO A 156 16.38 -13.57 -1.93
N LEU A 157 15.99 -14.59 -2.69
CA LEU A 157 15.33 -14.49 -3.98
C LEU A 157 14.07 -15.36 -3.97
N PHE A 158 13.02 -14.88 -4.62
CA PHE A 158 11.80 -15.65 -4.88
C PHE A 158 11.64 -15.83 -6.37
N LEU A 159 11.39 -17.07 -6.80
CA LEU A 159 11.07 -17.42 -8.16
C LEU A 159 9.57 -17.66 -8.25
N GLU A 160 8.90 -16.79 -8.99
CA GLU A 160 7.44 -16.69 -9.05
C GLU A 160 6.96 -17.00 -10.49
N PRO A 161 6.03 -17.93 -10.71
CA PRO A 161 5.41 -18.14 -12.02
C PRO A 161 4.66 -16.89 -12.51
N GLU A 162 4.81 -16.52 -13.79
CA GLU A 162 4.02 -15.40 -14.36
C GLU A 162 2.62 -15.82 -14.86
N GLY A 163 2.31 -17.11 -14.92
CA GLY A 163 0.98 -17.61 -15.32
C GLY A 163 0.92 -19.13 -15.47
N GLU A 164 -0.29 -19.67 -15.67
CA GLU A 164 -0.54 -21.11 -15.80
C GLU A 164 -0.03 -21.72 -17.12
N ASP A 165 -0.09 -20.93 -18.20
CA ASP A 165 0.20 -21.38 -19.58
C ASP A 165 1.54 -20.83 -20.13
N THR A 166 2.45 -20.41 -19.25
CA THR A 166 3.76 -19.89 -19.63
C THR A 166 4.89 -20.55 -18.86
N ASN A 167 6.06 -20.59 -19.48
CA ASN A 167 7.30 -20.98 -18.81
C ASN A 167 8.06 -19.77 -18.23
N GLU A 168 7.53 -18.56 -18.41
CA GLU A 168 8.16 -17.35 -17.86
C GLU A 168 8.03 -17.30 -16.33
N MET A 169 9.16 -17.07 -15.68
CA MET A 169 9.25 -16.91 -14.23
C MET A 169 9.90 -15.57 -13.88
N TYR A 170 9.34 -14.91 -12.88
CA TYR A 170 9.81 -13.66 -12.30
C TYR A 170 10.78 -13.95 -11.15
N LEU A 171 12.00 -13.40 -11.21
CA LEU A 171 13.00 -13.55 -10.13
C LEU A 171 12.99 -12.35 -9.19
N ASN A 172 12.05 -12.35 -8.25
CA ASN A 172 11.94 -11.32 -7.24
C ASN A 172 13.20 -11.25 -6.35
N GLY A 173 13.57 -10.03 -5.99
CA GLY A 173 14.82 -9.75 -5.28
C GLY A 173 16.04 -9.44 -6.19
N PHE A 174 15.98 -9.79 -7.48
CA PHE A 174 17.07 -9.61 -8.46
C PHE A 174 16.81 -8.47 -9.47
N SER A 175 16.15 -7.38 -9.08
CA SER A 175 16.00 -6.22 -9.96
C SER A 175 17.37 -5.63 -10.30
N SER A 176 17.68 -5.41 -11.58
CA SER A 176 19.00 -4.92 -12.00
C SER A 176 18.95 -4.08 -13.26
N SER A 177 19.95 -3.23 -13.43
CA SER A 177 20.22 -2.48 -14.66
C SER A 177 21.61 -2.77 -15.24
N MET A 178 22.32 -3.77 -14.72
CA MET A 178 23.65 -4.17 -15.19
C MET A 178 23.65 -4.69 -16.64
N PRO A 179 24.82 -4.80 -17.31
CA PRO A 179 24.92 -5.46 -18.61
C PRO A 179 24.32 -6.86 -18.58
N MET A 180 23.59 -7.23 -19.64
CA MET A 180 22.90 -8.52 -19.76
C MET A 180 23.81 -9.72 -19.45
N GLU A 181 25.03 -9.73 -20.00
CA GLU A 181 26.00 -10.82 -19.77
C GLU A 181 26.38 -10.97 -18.29
N ILE A 182 26.55 -9.85 -17.56
CA ILE A 182 26.87 -9.88 -16.13
C ILE A 182 25.69 -10.46 -15.35
N GLN A 183 24.46 -10.06 -15.69
CA GLN A 183 23.26 -10.62 -15.08
C GLN A 183 23.19 -12.14 -15.29
N ILE A 184 23.31 -12.62 -16.54
CA ILE A 184 23.23 -14.05 -16.87
C ILE A 184 24.35 -14.84 -16.20
N ASN A 185 25.59 -14.34 -16.23
CA ASN A 185 26.73 -15.01 -15.61
C ASN A 185 26.55 -15.14 -14.10
N ALA A 186 26.03 -14.09 -13.45
CA ALA A 186 25.75 -14.13 -12.02
C ALA A 186 24.62 -15.11 -11.68
N LEU A 187 23.54 -15.18 -12.47
CA LEU A 187 22.48 -16.16 -12.27
C LEU A 187 23.00 -17.59 -12.32
N ARG A 188 23.89 -17.90 -13.27
CA ARG A 188 24.50 -19.24 -13.40
C ARG A 188 25.42 -19.63 -12.24
N LYS A 189 25.76 -18.70 -11.34
CA LYS A 189 26.46 -18.99 -10.08
C LYS A 189 25.52 -19.37 -8.94
N ILE A 190 24.20 -19.24 -9.12
CA ILE A 190 23.20 -19.75 -8.18
C ILE A 190 22.96 -21.23 -8.53
N PRO A 191 23.11 -22.19 -7.60
CA PRO A 191 23.00 -23.63 -7.91
C PRO A 191 21.73 -24.01 -8.68
N ALA A 192 20.57 -23.51 -8.22
CA ALA A 192 19.27 -23.74 -8.85
C ALA A 192 19.14 -23.15 -10.28
N LEU A 193 19.99 -22.18 -10.65
CA LEU A 193 19.94 -21.44 -11.90
C LEU A 193 21.20 -21.64 -12.76
N ARG A 194 21.99 -22.69 -12.49
CA ARG A 194 23.24 -23.02 -13.20
C ARG A 194 23.10 -23.08 -14.73
N ASP A 195 21.94 -23.49 -15.23
CA ASP A 195 21.63 -23.60 -16.66
C ASP A 195 20.63 -22.56 -17.16
N ALA A 196 20.37 -21.51 -16.37
CA ALA A 196 19.30 -20.56 -16.62
C ALA A 196 19.33 -19.97 -18.04
N LYS A 197 18.16 -20.00 -18.68
CA LYS A 197 17.85 -19.31 -19.93
C LYS A 197 16.92 -18.14 -19.64
N VAL A 198 17.19 -17.00 -20.27
CA VAL A 198 16.53 -15.73 -19.98
C VAL A 198 15.76 -15.27 -21.21
N TYR A 199 14.46 -15.02 -21.05
CA TYR A 199 13.62 -14.38 -22.07
C TYR A 199 13.88 -12.88 -22.15
N ARG A 200 13.99 -12.23 -20.99
CA ARG A 200 14.14 -10.77 -20.85
C ARG A 200 15.17 -10.45 -19.76
N PRO A 201 16.18 -9.60 -20.02
CA PRO A 201 17.11 -9.18 -18.99
C PRO A 201 16.40 -8.27 -17.98
N GLY A 202 16.97 -8.15 -16.77
CA GLY A 202 16.62 -7.06 -15.88
C GLY A 202 17.01 -5.73 -16.52
N TYR A 203 16.18 -4.72 -16.31
CA TYR A 203 16.43 -3.38 -16.79
C TYR A 203 15.89 -2.35 -15.81
N ALA A 204 16.31 -1.12 -16.02
CA ALA A 204 15.68 0.04 -15.40
C ALA A 204 14.96 0.93 -16.41
N ILE A 205 13.93 1.61 -15.94
CA ILE A 205 13.16 2.59 -16.70
C ILE A 205 13.24 3.93 -15.99
N GLU A 206 13.75 4.95 -16.68
CA GLU A 206 13.64 6.35 -16.27
C GLU A 206 12.42 6.98 -16.95
N TYR A 207 11.58 7.67 -16.20
CA TYR A 207 10.33 8.26 -16.72
C TYR A 207 10.02 9.58 -16.02
N ASP A 208 9.22 10.42 -16.68
CA ASP A 208 8.75 11.67 -16.10
C ASP A 208 7.59 11.44 -15.12
N PHE A 209 7.58 12.22 -14.05
CA PHE A 209 6.46 12.33 -13.11
C PHE A 209 6.21 13.81 -12.79
N PHE A 210 5.03 14.13 -12.28
CA PHE A 210 4.64 15.46 -11.86
C PHE A 210 4.65 15.56 -10.33
N ASP A 211 5.04 16.72 -9.81
CA ASP A 211 5.09 16.96 -8.36
C ASP A 211 3.69 16.84 -7.74
N PRO A 212 3.43 15.82 -6.91
CA PRO A 212 2.09 15.58 -6.35
C PRO A 212 1.66 16.67 -5.37
N THR A 213 2.56 17.51 -4.86
CA THR A 213 2.18 18.66 -4.02
C THR A 213 1.36 19.71 -4.78
N GLN A 214 1.40 19.65 -6.12
CA GLN A 214 0.57 20.49 -7.00
C GLN A 214 -0.86 19.95 -7.18
N LEU A 215 -1.21 18.84 -6.51
CA LEU A 215 -2.56 18.27 -6.48
C LEU A 215 -3.30 18.63 -5.19
N ARG A 216 -4.62 18.65 -5.26
CA ARG A 216 -5.53 18.63 -4.09
C ARG A 216 -5.67 17.19 -3.60
N HIS A 217 -6.20 16.99 -2.39
CA HIS A 217 -6.57 15.65 -1.90
C HIS A 217 -7.62 14.92 -2.76
N SER A 218 -8.30 15.62 -3.66
CA SER A 218 -9.15 15.03 -4.70
C SER A 218 -8.38 14.47 -5.91
N LEU A 219 -7.04 14.61 -5.91
CA LEU A 219 -6.12 14.38 -7.04
C LEU A 219 -6.30 15.32 -8.23
N GLU A 220 -7.10 16.38 -8.07
CA GLU A 220 -7.21 17.44 -9.07
C GLU A 220 -6.00 18.38 -9.00
N SER A 221 -5.47 18.77 -10.16
CA SER A 221 -4.42 19.79 -10.27
C SER A 221 -4.89 21.13 -9.72
N LYS A 222 -4.04 21.75 -8.90
CA LYS A 222 -4.22 23.13 -8.41
C LYS A 222 -4.00 24.17 -9.53
N ILE A 223 -3.33 23.77 -10.62
CA ILE A 223 -2.86 24.65 -11.70
C ILE A 223 -3.78 24.57 -12.91
N ILE A 224 -4.18 23.36 -13.31
CA ILE A 224 -5.04 23.12 -14.47
C ILE A 224 -6.37 22.54 -13.99
N PRO A 225 -7.44 23.35 -13.84
CA PRO A 225 -8.74 22.87 -13.40
C PRO A 225 -9.29 21.76 -14.32
N GLY A 226 -9.80 20.68 -13.73
CA GLY A 226 -10.29 19.52 -14.47
C GLY A 226 -9.24 18.51 -14.92
N LEU A 227 -7.94 18.76 -14.68
CA LEU A 227 -6.89 17.76 -14.86
C LEU A 227 -6.68 16.99 -13.55
N PHE A 228 -6.79 15.67 -13.61
CA PHE A 228 -6.48 14.76 -12.52
C PHE A 228 -5.28 13.90 -12.91
N LEU A 229 -4.40 13.63 -11.95
CA LEU A 229 -3.23 12.78 -12.14
C LEU A 229 -3.31 11.59 -11.19
N ALA A 230 -3.00 10.38 -11.65
CA ALA A 230 -3.04 9.18 -10.82
C ALA A 230 -2.03 8.11 -11.24
N GLY A 231 -1.45 7.43 -10.25
CA GLY A 231 -0.48 6.36 -10.45
C GLY A 231 0.95 6.86 -10.54
N GLN A 232 1.80 6.19 -11.31
CA GLN A 232 3.24 6.48 -11.32
C GLN A 232 3.59 7.90 -11.78
N VAL A 233 2.68 8.56 -12.51
CA VAL A 233 2.84 9.98 -12.88
C VAL A 233 2.80 10.93 -11.68
N ASN A 234 2.34 10.46 -10.51
CA ASN A 234 2.41 11.19 -9.23
C ASN A 234 3.62 10.79 -8.39
N GLY A 235 4.54 10.00 -8.95
CA GLY A 235 5.73 9.52 -8.25
C GLY A 235 5.49 8.37 -7.28
N THR A 236 4.42 7.58 -7.44
CA THR A 236 4.28 6.28 -6.76
C THR A 236 4.88 5.13 -7.58
N THR A 237 5.12 3.99 -6.96
CA THR A 237 5.49 2.76 -7.67
C THR A 237 4.81 1.54 -7.03
N GLY A 238 4.01 0.84 -7.82
CA GLY A 238 3.15 -0.25 -7.36
C GLY A 238 1.77 -0.19 -8.00
N TYR A 239 1.15 -1.34 -8.18
CA TYR A 239 -0.13 -1.44 -8.88
C TYR A 239 -1.28 -0.96 -7.99
N GLU A 240 -1.18 -1.29 -6.70
CA GLU A 240 -2.14 -0.99 -5.65
C GLU A 240 -2.22 0.51 -5.38
N GLU A 241 -1.07 1.17 -5.27
CA GLU A 241 -0.95 2.63 -5.16
C GLU A 241 -1.61 3.32 -6.36
N ALA A 242 -1.34 2.82 -7.56
CA ALA A 242 -1.87 3.40 -8.78
C ALA A 242 -3.38 3.18 -8.92
N ALA A 243 -3.88 1.99 -8.60
CA ALA A 243 -5.30 1.68 -8.60
C ALA A 243 -6.07 2.50 -7.57
N GLY A 244 -5.53 2.65 -6.35
CA GLY A 244 -6.12 3.46 -5.29
C GLY A 244 -6.26 4.93 -5.70
N GLN A 245 -5.21 5.51 -6.29
CA GLN A 245 -5.26 6.87 -6.84
C GLN A 245 -6.23 6.96 -8.03
N GLY A 246 -6.20 6.00 -8.94
CA GLY A 246 -7.06 5.97 -10.12
C GLY A 246 -8.55 5.95 -9.77
N LEU A 247 -8.92 5.19 -8.73
CA LEU A 247 -10.27 5.19 -8.18
C LEU A 247 -10.69 6.59 -7.71
N VAL A 248 -9.87 7.24 -6.88
CA VAL A 248 -10.20 8.57 -6.33
C VAL A 248 -10.25 9.64 -7.43
N ALA A 249 -9.27 9.63 -8.34
CA ALA A 249 -9.21 10.57 -9.46
C ALA A 249 -10.41 10.40 -10.41
N GLY A 250 -10.79 9.15 -10.72
CA GLY A 250 -11.94 8.83 -11.57
C GLY A 250 -13.27 9.29 -10.97
N VAL A 251 -13.48 9.01 -9.68
CA VAL A 251 -14.67 9.47 -8.93
C VAL A 251 -14.77 10.98 -8.95
N ASN A 252 -13.67 11.69 -8.66
CA ASN A 252 -13.68 13.14 -8.63
C ASN A 252 -13.80 13.79 -10.02
N ALA A 253 -13.24 13.16 -11.06
CA ALA A 253 -13.44 13.61 -12.43
C ALA A 253 -14.93 13.55 -12.83
N ALA A 254 -15.65 12.51 -12.39
CA ALA A 254 -17.09 12.36 -12.61
C ALA A 254 -17.91 13.37 -11.78
N LEU A 255 -17.61 13.52 -10.49
CA LEU A 255 -18.27 14.51 -9.60
C LEU A 255 -18.09 15.94 -10.12
N ARG A 256 -16.89 16.28 -10.60
CA ARG A 256 -16.65 17.58 -11.24
C ARG A 256 -17.53 17.80 -12.48
N CYS A 257 -17.74 16.76 -13.29
CA CYS A 257 -18.58 16.86 -14.48
C CYS A 257 -20.06 17.13 -14.16
N SER A 258 -20.54 16.67 -13.00
CA SER A 258 -21.91 16.86 -12.50
C SER A 258 -22.05 18.07 -11.55
N GLY A 259 -20.97 18.75 -11.21
CA GLY A 259 -20.97 19.87 -10.27
C GLY A 259 -21.12 19.46 -8.80
N GLY A 260 -20.81 18.20 -8.48
CA GLY A 260 -20.80 17.68 -7.12
C GLY A 260 -19.56 18.07 -6.32
N GLU A 261 -19.66 17.94 -5.00
CA GLU A 261 -18.52 18.16 -4.09
C GLU A 261 -17.44 17.09 -4.25
N PRO A 262 -16.14 17.44 -4.18
CA PRO A 262 -15.07 16.47 -4.27
C PRO A 262 -15.12 15.42 -3.16
N PHE A 263 -14.95 14.16 -3.54
CA PHE A 263 -14.73 13.05 -2.65
C PHE A 263 -13.26 13.00 -2.20
N VAL A 264 -13.03 13.07 -0.90
CA VAL A 264 -11.70 12.95 -0.29
C VAL A 264 -11.69 11.79 0.71
N MET A 265 -10.82 10.82 0.51
CA MET A 265 -10.60 9.75 1.49
C MET A 265 -9.76 10.26 2.65
N ARG A 266 -10.24 10.10 3.89
CA ARG A 266 -9.46 10.51 5.06
C ARG A 266 -8.45 9.45 5.46
N ARG A 267 -7.40 9.89 6.17
CA ARG A 267 -6.31 9.02 6.65
C ARG A 267 -6.76 8.01 7.68
N ASP A 268 -7.74 8.37 8.52
CA ASP A 268 -8.32 7.51 9.56
C ASP A 268 -9.32 6.49 9.00
N GLU A 269 -9.71 6.63 7.73
CA GLU A 269 -10.68 5.75 7.08
C GLU A 269 -10.06 4.73 6.14
N SER A 270 -8.89 5.03 5.54
CA SER A 270 -8.28 4.13 4.56
C SER A 270 -6.79 4.39 4.34
N TYR A 271 -6.07 3.32 3.97
CA TYR A 271 -4.71 3.41 3.47
C TYR A 271 -4.59 4.21 2.15
N ILE A 272 -5.64 4.26 1.31
CA ILE A 272 -5.67 5.14 0.13
C ILE A 272 -5.68 6.63 0.56
N GLY A 273 -6.41 6.97 1.63
CA GLY A 273 -6.37 8.31 2.22
C GLY A 273 -4.98 8.66 2.75
N VAL A 274 -4.31 7.72 3.43
CA VAL A 274 -2.91 7.87 3.87
C VAL A 274 -1.97 8.12 2.69
N LEU A 275 -2.09 7.32 1.63
CA LEU A 275 -1.30 7.47 0.39
C LEU A 275 -1.45 8.87 -0.20
N ILE A 276 -2.69 9.26 -0.50
CA ILE A 276 -2.97 10.53 -1.19
C ILE A 276 -2.52 11.71 -0.32
N ASP A 277 -2.82 11.68 0.98
CA ASP A 277 -2.41 12.74 1.89
C ASP A 277 -0.88 12.87 1.98
N ASP A 278 -0.15 11.75 2.08
CA ASP A 278 1.31 11.78 2.08
C ASP A 278 1.85 12.40 0.79
N LEU A 279 1.32 11.99 -0.38
CA LEU A 279 1.74 12.51 -1.68
C LEU A 279 1.52 14.02 -1.79
N VAL A 280 0.31 14.51 -1.50
CA VAL A 280 -0.03 15.92 -1.72
C VAL A 280 0.51 16.86 -0.63
N THR A 281 0.83 16.32 0.55
CA THR A 281 1.32 17.11 1.69
C THR A 281 2.84 17.11 1.80
N LYS A 282 3.48 15.95 1.62
CA LYS A 282 4.93 15.78 1.80
C LYS A 282 5.70 15.81 0.49
N GLY A 283 5.03 15.55 -0.63
CA GLY A 283 5.72 15.32 -1.90
C GLY A 283 6.40 13.95 -1.92
N VAL A 284 7.26 13.76 -2.93
CA VAL A 284 7.99 12.51 -3.15
C VAL A 284 9.44 12.81 -3.50
N ASP A 285 10.33 12.44 -2.58
CA ASP A 285 11.78 12.53 -2.77
C ASP A 285 12.37 11.23 -3.35
N GLU A 286 11.52 10.24 -3.60
CA GLU A 286 11.77 8.94 -4.24
C GLU A 286 10.42 8.31 -4.63
N PRO A 287 10.38 7.27 -5.49
CA PRO A 287 9.13 6.58 -5.78
C PRO A 287 8.44 6.06 -4.52
N TYR A 288 7.27 6.62 -4.18
CA TYR A 288 6.51 6.28 -2.97
C TYR A 288 5.96 4.85 -3.04
N ARG A 289 6.04 4.12 -1.90
CA ARG A 289 5.48 2.78 -1.71
C ARG A 289 4.71 2.70 -0.39
N MET A 290 3.58 1.99 -0.37
CA MET A 290 2.72 1.90 0.81
C MET A 290 3.40 1.34 2.05
N PHE A 291 4.34 0.40 1.91
CA PHE A 291 4.99 -0.20 3.08
C PHE A 291 5.93 0.78 3.81
N THR A 292 6.34 1.90 3.18
CA THR A 292 7.10 2.96 3.85
C THR A 292 6.19 3.98 4.54
N SER A 293 4.89 3.92 4.26
CA SER A 293 3.89 4.80 4.88
C SER A 293 3.82 4.56 6.39
N ARG A 294 3.71 5.68 7.13
CA ARG A 294 3.34 5.63 8.55
C ARG A 294 1.85 5.87 8.64
N ALA A 295 1.06 4.79 8.55
CA ALA A 295 -0.31 4.84 9.02
C ALA A 295 -0.31 4.86 10.54
N GLU A 296 -0.84 5.93 11.13
CA GLU A 296 -0.94 6.10 12.57
C GLU A 296 -2.08 5.27 13.18
N TYR A 297 -3.06 4.88 12.36
CA TYR A 297 -4.31 4.23 12.75
C TYR A 297 -4.37 2.75 12.33
N ARG A 298 -3.31 1.98 12.58
CA ARG A 298 -3.18 0.61 12.02
C ARG A 298 -4.22 -0.37 12.55
N ILE A 299 -4.72 -0.16 13.76
CA ILE A 299 -5.73 -1.03 14.36
C ILE A 299 -7.11 -0.69 13.78
N LEU A 300 -7.36 0.53 13.34
CA LEU A 300 -8.58 0.90 12.60
C LEU A 300 -8.52 0.50 11.12
N LEU A 301 -7.34 0.51 10.51
CA LEU A 301 -7.14 0.31 9.08
C LEU A 301 -6.67 -1.12 8.75
N ARG A 302 -7.50 -2.11 9.08
CA ARG A 302 -7.12 -3.52 8.90
C ARG A 302 -7.59 -4.06 7.55
N GLN A 303 -6.98 -5.17 7.16
CA GLN A 303 -7.36 -5.88 5.94
C GLN A 303 -8.78 -6.47 6.05
N ASP A 304 -9.22 -6.88 7.25
CA ASP A 304 -10.49 -7.59 7.47
C ASP A 304 -11.73 -6.68 7.45
N ASP A 305 -11.56 -5.36 7.60
CA ASP A 305 -12.64 -4.40 7.82
C ASP A 305 -12.76 -3.28 6.78
N ALA A 306 -12.11 -3.42 5.62
CA ALA A 306 -12.18 -2.42 4.56
C ALA A 306 -13.60 -2.28 3.98
N ASP A 307 -14.36 -3.37 3.88
CA ASP A 307 -15.78 -3.34 3.53
C ASP A 307 -16.61 -2.58 4.58
N ALA A 308 -16.33 -2.79 5.86
CA ALA A 308 -16.99 -2.12 6.97
C ALA A 308 -16.75 -0.60 6.96
N ARG A 309 -15.55 -0.19 6.57
CA ARG A 309 -15.15 1.23 6.50
C ARG A 309 -15.70 1.93 5.26
N LEU A 310 -15.77 1.24 4.12
CA LEU A 310 -15.92 1.92 2.81
C LEU A 310 -17.17 1.55 2.02
N THR A 311 -17.86 0.43 2.28
CA THR A 311 -18.99 -0.02 1.44
C THR A 311 -20.17 0.94 1.48
N GLU A 312 -20.58 1.40 2.67
CA GLU A 312 -21.72 2.32 2.82
C GLU A 312 -21.45 3.66 2.10
N ARG A 313 -20.20 4.13 2.15
CA ARG A 313 -19.76 5.34 1.46
C ARG A 313 -19.72 5.14 -0.05
N ALA A 314 -19.21 4.01 -0.52
CA ALA A 314 -19.21 3.66 -1.94
C ALA A 314 -20.64 3.54 -2.52
N TYR A 315 -21.60 3.03 -1.73
CA TYR A 315 -23.01 2.96 -2.13
C TYR A 315 -23.62 4.36 -2.22
N SER A 316 -23.35 5.22 -1.25
CA SER A 316 -23.83 6.62 -1.24
C SER A 316 -23.31 7.44 -2.43
N LEU A 317 -22.11 7.10 -2.95
CA LEU A 317 -21.53 7.70 -4.14
C LEU A 317 -22.02 7.07 -5.47
N GLY A 318 -22.77 5.97 -5.41
CA GLY A 318 -23.22 5.22 -6.59
C GLY A 318 -22.17 4.28 -7.21
N LEU A 319 -21.07 3.99 -6.50
CA LEU A 319 -20.02 3.06 -6.96
C LEU A 319 -20.34 1.61 -6.61
N ALA A 320 -20.85 1.39 -5.39
CA ALA A 320 -21.32 0.07 -4.98
C ALA A 320 -22.77 -0.11 -5.43
N ARG A 321 -23.07 -1.30 -5.95
CA ARG A 321 -24.44 -1.71 -6.26
C ARG A 321 -25.19 -2.14 -5.00
N ARG A 322 -26.52 -2.25 -5.11
CA ARG A 322 -27.40 -2.59 -3.99
C ARG A 322 -27.08 -3.97 -3.39
N ASP A 323 -26.80 -4.95 -4.23
CA ASP A 323 -26.38 -6.30 -3.83
C ASP A 323 -25.14 -6.28 -2.91
N ARG A 324 -24.10 -5.51 -3.24
CA ARG A 324 -22.91 -5.34 -2.39
C ARG A 324 -23.23 -4.67 -1.07
N TYR A 325 -24.11 -3.67 -1.08
CA TYR A 325 -24.54 -2.99 0.14
C TYR A 325 -25.32 -3.94 1.06
N ASP A 326 -26.28 -4.68 0.51
CA ASP A 326 -27.04 -5.67 1.27
C ASP A 326 -26.14 -6.80 1.79
N TRP A 327 -25.19 -7.27 0.98
CA TRP A 327 -24.16 -8.24 1.39
C TRP A 327 -23.38 -7.77 2.62
N TRP A 328 -22.98 -6.49 2.64
CA TRP A 328 -22.34 -5.87 3.81
C TRP A 328 -23.29 -5.77 5.01
N MET A 329 -24.53 -5.31 4.81
CA MET A 329 -25.51 -5.15 5.89
C MET A 329 -25.85 -6.48 6.58
N GLU A 330 -25.95 -7.58 5.83
CA GLU A 330 -26.10 -8.93 6.38
C GLU A 330 -24.90 -9.32 7.27
N LYS A 331 -23.66 -9.14 6.78
CA LYS A 331 -22.44 -9.40 7.56
C LYS A 331 -22.41 -8.56 8.84
N LYS A 332 -22.75 -7.28 8.74
CA LYS A 332 -22.79 -6.36 9.87
C LYS A 332 -23.77 -6.84 10.95
N ALA A 333 -24.99 -7.18 10.56
CA ALA A 333 -26.02 -7.68 11.47
C ALA A 333 -25.61 -9.01 12.13
N ALA A 334 -24.98 -9.91 11.36
CA ALA A 334 -24.49 -11.19 11.87
C ALA A 334 -23.33 -11.02 12.87
N ILE A 335 -22.38 -10.12 12.60
CA ILE A 335 -21.30 -9.79 13.55
C ILE A 335 -21.89 -9.24 14.85
N GLU A 336 -22.85 -8.30 14.76
CA GLU A 336 -23.52 -7.73 15.93
C GLU A 336 -24.29 -8.79 16.73
N HIS A 337 -24.94 -9.73 16.05
CA HIS A 337 -25.63 -10.86 16.68
C HIS A 337 -24.67 -11.74 17.50
N ILE A 338 -23.55 -12.17 16.91
CA ILE A 338 -22.54 -12.99 17.61
C ILE A 338 -21.92 -12.23 18.79
N MET A 339 -21.55 -10.96 18.58
CA MET A 339 -21.01 -10.14 19.66
C MET A 339 -22.02 -9.98 20.81
N ASN A 340 -23.29 -9.73 20.52
CA ASN A 340 -24.33 -9.61 21.54
C ASN A 340 -24.49 -10.93 22.31
N PHE A 341 -24.55 -12.07 21.60
CA PHE A 341 -24.60 -13.39 22.22
C PHE A 341 -23.43 -13.60 23.19
N CYS A 342 -22.19 -13.33 22.75
CA CYS A 342 -21.01 -13.50 23.61
C CYS A 342 -20.98 -12.56 24.83
N ASN A 343 -21.57 -11.36 24.72
CA ASN A 343 -21.69 -10.41 25.83
C ASN A 343 -22.79 -10.80 26.84
N THR A 344 -23.83 -11.52 26.41
CA THR A 344 -24.97 -11.89 27.27
C THR A 344 -24.87 -13.29 27.86
N THR A 345 -24.20 -14.22 27.19
CA THR A 345 -24.10 -15.62 27.62
C THR A 345 -23.02 -15.81 28.67
N SER A 346 -23.38 -16.44 29.79
CA SER A 346 -22.48 -16.71 30.92
C SER A 346 -21.95 -18.13 30.87
N VAL A 347 -20.66 -18.28 31.16
CA VAL A 347 -19.97 -19.58 31.25
C VAL A 347 -19.60 -19.84 32.70
N LYS A 348 -19.88 -21.04 33.20
CA LYS A 348 -19.50 -21.44 34.57
C LYS A 348 -18.19 -22.22 34.56
N PRO A 349 -17.43 -22.20 35.67
CA PRO A 349 -16.19 -22.97 35.79
C PRO A 349 -16.34 -24.46 35.48
N CYS A 350 -17.46 -25.08 35.86
CA CYS A 350 -17.75 -26.49 35.63
C CYS A 350 -17.85 -26.87 34.14
N ASP A 351 -18.19 -25.92 33.28
CA ASP A 351 -18.45 -26.17 31.87
C ASP A 351 -17.18 -26.08 31.02
N ILE A 352 -16.11 -25.46 31.53
CA ILE A 352 -14.96 -25.07 30.69
C ILE A 352 -13.58 -25.29 31.31
N ASN A 353 -13.44 -25.38 32.65
CA ASN A 353 -12.12 -25.35 33.30
C ASN A 353 -11.18 -26.46 32.86
N SER A 354 -11.66 -27.69 32.68
CA SER A 354 -10.85 -28.81 32.21
C SER A 354 -10.23 -28.52 30.83
N GLN A 355 -10.95 -27.79 29.98
CA GLN A 355 -10.50 -27.46 28.63
C GLN A 355 -9.64 -26.20 28.62
N LEU A 356 -9.91 -25.24 29.50
CA LEU A 356 -9.02 -24.10 29.73
C LEU A 356 -7.62 -24.58 30.14
N GLU A 357 -7.54 -25.55 31.05
CA GLU A 357 -6.28 -26.15 31.46
C GLU A 357 -5.59 -26.90 30.30
N ALA A 358 -6.36 -27.65 29.50
CA ALA A 358 -5.84 -28.34 28.31
C ALA A 358 -5.30 -27.37 27.25
N LEU A 359 -5.90 -26.18 27.11
CA LEU A 359 -5.46 -25.10 26.24
C LEU A 359 -4.35 -24.23 26.86
N GLY A 360 -3.86 -24.58 28.05
CA GLY A 360 -2.76 -23.87 28.73
C GLY A 360 -3.16 -22.48 29.25
N THR A 361 -4.45 -22.23 29.50
CA THR A 361 -4.95 -20.97 30.05
C THR A 361 -5.48 -21.14 31.47
N THR A 362 -5.58 -20.04 32.22
CA THR A 362 -5.92 -20.08 33.65
C THR A 362 -7.38 -20.49 33.87
N PRO A 363 -7.68 -21.47 34.75
CA PRO A 363 -9.06 -21.84 35.06
C PRO A 363 -9.84 -20.67 35.68
N LEU A 364 -11.16 -20.66 35.45
CA LEU A 364 -12.06 -19.69 36.05
C LEU A 364 -12.29 -19.99 37.54
N ARG A 365 -12.32 -18.91 38.34
CA ARG A 365 -12.73 -18.96 39.75
C ARG A 365 -14.23 -18.74 39.92
N GLU A 366 -14.79 -17.87 39.09
CA GLU A 366 -16.21 -17.52 39.06
C GLU A 366 -16.71 -17.48 37.61
N GLY A 367 -18.03 -17.47 37.42
CA GLY A 367 -18.61 -17.38 36.08
C GLY A 367 -18.34 -16.02 35.44
N CYS A 368 -18.11 -16.01 34.12
CA CYS A 368 -17.87 -14.80 33.34
C CYS A 368 -18.65 -14.86 32.02
N LYS A 369 -18.62 -13.78 31.22
CA LYS A 369 -19.20 -13.79 29.87
C LYS A 369 -18.24 -14.44 28.87
N ILE A 370 -18.77 -14.98 27.78
CA ILE A 370 -17.94 -15.52 26.69
C ILE A 370 -17.00 -14.42 26.15
N ALA A 371 -17.48 -13.18 26.05
CA ALA A 371 -16.66 -12.04 25.61
C ALA A 371 -15.42 -11.81 26.49
N ASP A 372 -15.52 -12.04 27.81
CA ASP A 372 -14.39 -11.91 28.74
C ASP A 372 -13.35 -13.02 28.51
N LEU A 373 -13.79 -14.23 28.14
CA LEU A 373 -12.90 -15.34 27.81
C LEU A 373 -12.17 -15.11 26.49
N ILE A 374 -12.86 -14.65 25.46
CA ILE A 374 -12.27 -14.42 24.12
C ILE A 374 -11.14 -13.40 24.17
N SER A 375 -11.14 -12.48 25.15
CA SER A 375 -10.03 -11.54 25.36
C SER A 375 -8.68 -12.20 25.65
N ARG A 376 -8.68 -13.50 26.03
CA ARG A 376 -7.45 -14.26 26.30
C ARG A 376 -6.77 -14.69 25.00
N PRO A 377 -5.45 -14.47 24.85
CA PRO A 377 -4.74 -14.79 23.61
C PRO A 377 -4.84 -16.25 23.14
N GLN A 378 -5.01 -17.19 24.08
CA GLN A 378 -5.04 -18.63 23.79
C GLN A 378 -6.42 -19.12 23.31
N LEU A 379 -7.46 -18.29 23.38
CA LEU A 379 -8.84 -18.68 23.09
C LEU A 379 -9.30 -18.06 21.78
N THR A 380 -10.03 -18.84 20.99
CA THR A 380 -10.71 -18.43 19.76
C THR A 380 -12.18 -18.81 19.86
N LEU A 381 -13.04 -18.16 19.07
CA LEU A 381 -14.45 -18.53 18.96
C LEU A 381 -14.62 -19.97 18.50
N ASN A 382 -13.77 -20.45 17.59
CA ASN A 382 -13.79 -21.82 17.11
C ASN A 382 -13.50 -22.82 18.25
N ASN A 383 -12.40 -22.64 18.98
CA ASN A 383 -12.04 -23.54 20.08
C ASN A 383 -13.09 -23.51 21.21
N LEU A 384 -13.67 -22.34 21.49
CA LEU A 384 -14.76 -22.23 22.48
C LEU A 384 -16.06 -22.89 21.99
N SER A 385 -16.32 -22.87 20.69
CA SER A 385 -17.52 -23.50 20.12
C SER A 385 -17.49 -25.03 20.21
N ASP A 386 -16.30 -25.66 20.24
CA ASP A 386 -16.17 -27.10 20.46
C ASP A 386 -16.55 -27.52 21.89
N ILE A 387 -16.54 -26.57 22.83
CA ILE A 387 -16.81 -26.79 24.26
C ILE A 387 -18.23 -26.37 24.62
N LEU A 388 -18.70 -25.25 24.06
CA LEU A 388 -19.97 -24.62 24.40
C LEU A 388 -21.01 -24.85 23.28
N PRO A 389 -21.98 -25.77 23.46
CA PRO A 389 -22.94 -26.12 22.41
C PRO A 389 -23.79 -24.94 21.94
N GLU A 390 -24.15 -24.02 22.85
CA GLU A 390 -24.93 -22.83 22.52
C GLU A 390 -24.13 -21.87 21.62
N LEU A 391 -22.82 -21.73 21.84
CA LEU A 391 -21.95 -20.94 20.98
C LEU A 391 -21.83 -21.58 19.60
N LYS A 392 -21.66 -22.91 19.55
CA LYS A 392 -21.63 -23.66 18.30
C LYS A 392 -22.89 -23.45 17.48
N GLN A 393 -24.05 -23.55 18.12
CA GLN A 393 -25.35 -23.32 17.48
C GLN A 393 -25.46 -21.88 16.95
N ALA A 394 -25.01 -20.88 17.71
CA ALA A 394 -25.02 -19.49 17.26
C ALA A 394 -24.15 -19.30 16.01
N LEU A 395 -22.94 -19.87 15.98
CA LEU A 395 -22.04 -19.79 14.81
C LEU A 395 -22.57 -20.60 13.60
N GLU A 396 -23.21 -21.74 13.82
CA GLU A 396 -23.81 -22.58 12.76
C GLU A 396 -25.10 -22.01 12.19
N SER A 397 -25.77 -21.10 12.92
CA SER A 397 -26.97 -20.40 12.44
C SER A 397 -26.70 -19.35 11.36
N LEU A 398 -25.42 -19.03 11.11
CA LEU A 398 -25.02 -18.04 10.11
C LEU A 398 -25.34 -18.55 8.69
N PRO A 399 -26.02 -17.75 7.85
CA PRO A 399 -26.51 -18.20 6.55
C PRO A 399 -25.40 -18.37 5.49
N ASN A 400 -24.30 -17.63 5.63
CA ASN A 400 -23.14 -17.61 4.74
C ASN A 400 -21.92 -17.04 5.48
N ARG A 401 -20.73 -17.11 4.88
CA ARG A 401 -19.49 -16.45 5.38
C ARG A 401 -19.21 -16.71 6.86
N LYS A 402 -19.47 -17.94 7.33
CA LYS A 402 -19.37 -18.30 8.75
C LYS A 402 -17.99 -17.94 9.29
N GLU A 403 -16.94 -18.32 8.57
CA GLU A 403 -15.54 -18.13 8.96
C GLU A 403 -15.20 -16.63 9.04
N GLU A 404 -15.51 -15.86 8.00
CA GLU A 404 -15.26 -14.41 7.94
C GLU A 404 -16.03 -13.63 9.03
N ILE A 405 -17.31 -13.97 9.26
CA ILE A 405 -18.13 -13.31 10.30
C ILE A 405 -17.62 -13.66 11.69
N THR A 406 -17.24 -14.92 11.91
CA THR A 406 -16.69 -15.39 13.19
C THR A 406 -15.38 -14.69 13.49
N GLU A 407 -14.46 -14.64 12.53
CA GLU A 407 -13.19 -13.94 12.66
C GLU A 407 -13.39 -12.44 12.94
N ALA A 408 -14.27 -11.77 12.17
CA ALA A 408 -14.55 -10.35 12.37
C ALA A 408 -15.15 -10.05 13.75
N ALA A 409 -16.04 -10.91 14.26
CA ALA A 409 -16.59 -10.79 15.61
C ALA A 409 -15.51 -11.02 16.69
N GLU A 410 -14.65 -12.03 16.50
CA GLU A 410 -13.53 -12.33 17.40
C GLU A 410 -12.56 -11.15 17.49
N ILE A 411 -12.12 -10.62 16.34
CA ILE A 411 -11.22 -9.46 16.26
C ILE A 411 -11.84 -8.26 16.97
N LYS A 412 -13.10 -7.94 16.71
CA LYS A 412 -13.77 -6.80 17.36
C LYS A 412 -13.84 -6.94 18.89
N MET A 413 -14.02 -8.15 19.41
CA MET A 413 -14.03 -8.40 20.85
C MET A 413 -12.63 -8.34 21.45
N LYS A 414 -11.64 -9.02 20.84
CA LYS A 414 -10.24 -9.05 21.32
C LYS A 414 -9.60 -7.67 21.31
N TYR A 415 -9.81 -6.90 20.24
CA TYR A 415 -9.16 -5.62 20.04
C TYR A 415 -10.01 -4.43 20.49
N LYS A 416 -11.17 -4.64 21.11
CA LYS A 416 -12.12 -3.58 21.50
C LYS A 416 -11.45 -2.37 22.16
N GLY A 417 -10.69 -2.60 23.24
CA GLY A 417 -10.04 -1.51 23.98
C GLY A 417 -8.98 -0.76 23.16
N TYR A 418 -8.27 -1.46 22.26
CA TYR A 418 -7.29 -0.85 21.37
C TYR A 418 -7.96 -0.04 20.25
N ILE A 419 -9.02 -0.58 19.65
CA ILE A 419 -9.85 0.09 18.63
C ILE A 419 -10.46 1.37 19.21
N GLU A 420 -11.07 1.30 20.40
CA GLU A 420 -11.66 2.47 21.06
C GLU A 420 -10.61 3.54 21.38
N ARG A 421 -9.44 3.15 21.89
CA ARG A 421 -8.34 4.07 22.16
C ARG A 421 -7.85 4.76 20.89
N GLU A 422 -7.65 4.01 19.81
CA GLU A 422 -7.18 4.57 18.54
C GLU A 422 -8.23 5.47 17.89
N ARG A 423 -9.52 5.13 18.01
CA ARG A 423 -10.64 5.98 17.56
C ARG A 423 -10.69 7.32 18.28
N LEU A 424 -10.46 7.36 19.59
CA LEU A 424 -10.37 8.61 20.34
C LEU A 424 -9.22 9.52 19.84
N VAL A 425 -8.09 8.92 19.44
CA VAL A 425 -6.97 9.66 18.85
C VAL A 425 -7.32 10.19 17.47
N ALA A 426 -7.99 9.38 16.63
CA ALA A 426 -8.47 9.79 15.32
C ALA A 426 -9.48 10.95 15.42
N ASP A 427 -10.48 10.85 16.30
CA ASP A 427 -11.48 11.88 16.53
C ASP A 427 -10.84 13.20 17.00
N LYS A 428 -9.81 13.12 17.85
CA LYS A 428 -9.05 14.30 18.27
C LYS A 428 -8.35 14.96 17.08
N MET A 429 -7.68 14.19 16.22
CA MET A 429 -7.01 14.74 15.03
C MET A 429 -8.01 15.33 14.03
N HIS A 430 -9.16 14.68 13.83
CA HIS A 430 -10.23 15.20 12.97
C HIS A 430 -10.74 16.58 13.43
N ARG A 431 -10.81 16.82 14.75
CA ARG A 431 -11.14 18.15 15.28
C ARG A 431 -10.07 19.19 14.91
N LEU A 432 -8.80 18.82 14.87
CA LEU A 432 -7.70 19.70 14.45
C LEU A 432 -7.70 19.97 12.94
N GLU A 433 -8.16 19.03 12.13
CA GLU A 433 -8.27 19.17 10.66
C GLU A 433 -9.22 20.31 10.28
N ASN A 434 -10.29 20.50 11.06
CA ASN A 434 -11.29 21.56 10.84
C ASN A 434 -10.82 22.95 11.32
N ILE A 435 -9.66 23.04 11.96
CA ILE A 435 -9.11 24.31 12.47
C ILE A 435 -8.14 24.86 11.43
N LYS A 436 -8.60 25.84 10.65
CA LYS A 436 -7.76 26.56 9.69
C LYS A 436 -6.85 27.53 10.43
N ILE A 437 -5.56 27.53 10.07
CA ILE A 437 -4.53 28.36 10.74
C ILE A 437 -3.70 29.20 9.77
N ARG A 438 -3.83 28.97 8.46
CA ARG A 438 -3.10 29.76 7.47
C ARG A 438 -3.46 31.24 7.57
N GLY A 439 -2.44 32.08 7.66
CA GLY A 439 -2.61 33.52 7.85
C GLY A 439 -3.14 33.95 9.23
N HIS A 440 -3.40 33.01 10.15
CA HIS A 440 -3.86 33.36 11.51
C HIS A 440 -2.72 33.74 12.46
N PHE A 441 -1.50 33.25 12.21
CA PHE A 441 -0.36 33.44 13.10
C PHE A 441 0.81 34.06 12.34
N ASN A 442 1.52 34.99 13.00
CA ASN A 442 2.92 35.25 12.67
C ASN A 442 3.80 34.31 13.51
N TYR A 443 4.15 33.14 12.96
CA TYR A 443 4.84 32.09 13.71
C TYR A 443 6.17 32.56 14.30
N MET A 444 6.89 33.48 13.65
CA MET A 444 8.18 33.97 14.16
C MET A 444 8.03 34.73 15.49
N ASP A 445 6.90 35.40 15.70
CA ASP A 445 6.63 36.20 16.90
C ASP A 445 6.15 35.34 18.08
N MET A 446 5.80 34.07 17.85
CA MET A 446 5.29 33.15 18.88
C MET A 446 6.41 32.61 19.79
N GLN A 447 6.84 33.40 20.76
CA GLN A 447 7.97 33.05 21.65
C GLN A 447 7.76 31.76 22.48
N GLN A 448 6.52 31.30 22.60
CA GLN A 448 6.17 30.06 23.30
C GLN A 448 6.50 28.80 22.48
N LEU A 449 6.70 28.94 21.17
CA LEU A 449 7.09 27.84 20.28
C LEU A 449 8.61 27.70 20.20
N SER A 450 9.09 26.47 20.02
CA SER A 450 10.52 26.24 19.78
C SER A 450 10.99 26.97 18.51
N THR A 451 12.26 27.40 18.47
CA THR A 451 12.82 28.08 17.29
C THR A 451 12.75 27.19 16.05
N GLU A 452 12.93 25.88 16.21
CA GLU A 452 12.78 24.90 15.13
C GLU A 452 11.33 24.85 14.61
N ALA A 453 10.35 24.76 15.51
CA ALA A 453 8.93 24.74 15.13
C ALA A 453 8.55 26.03 14.40
N ARG A 454 8.98 27.20 14.88
CA ARG A 454 8.72 28.50 14.24
C ARG A 454 9.28 28.57 12.82
N GLN A 455 10.53 28.16 12.62
CA GLN A 455 11.15 28.15 11.28
C GLN A 455 10.40 27.24 10.33
N LYS A 456 10.01 26.04 10.80
CA LYS A 456 9.31 25.05 9.96
C LYS A 456 7.86 25.45 9.66
N LEU A 457 7.12 25.95 10.63
CA LEU A 457 5.76 26.46 10.44
C LEU A 457 5.74 27.67 9.50
N THR A 458 6.70 28.59 9.63
CA THR A 458 6.82 29.74 8.71
C THR A 458 7.15 29.30 7.29
N LYS A 459 8.03 28.29 7.13
CA LYS A 459 8.41 27.79 5.82
C LYS A 459 7.27 27.03 5.14
N ILE A 460 6.52 26.24 5.89
CA ILE A 460 5.48 25.35 5.36
C ILE A 460 4.14 26.07 5.22
N ASP A 461 3.85 27.05 6.09
CA ASP A 461 2.60 27.83 6.13
C ASP A 461 1.34 26.92 6.05
N PRO A 462 1.14 26.04 7.05
CA PRO A 462 0.11 25.02 6.99
C PRO A 462 -1.31 25.59 6.93
N GLU A 463 -2.18 24.98 6.13
CA GLU A 463 -3.61 25.29 6.00
C GLU A 463 -4.37 25.02 7.31
N THR A 464 -4.09 23.89 7.96
CA THR A 464 -4.81 23.40 9.13
C THR A 464 -3.88 23.06 10.28
N LEU A 465 -4.42 23.06 11.49
CA LEU A 465 -3.67 22.69 12.68
C LEU A 465 -3.25 21.21 12.67
N ALA A 466 -4.05 20.34 12.05
CA ALA A 466 -3.65 18.95 11.80
C ALA A 466 -2.49 18.83 10.81
N GLN A 467 -2.40 19.71 9.81
CA GLN A 467 -1.23 19.77 8.93
C GLN A 467 0.00 20.23 9.72
N ALA A 468 -0.13 21.25 10.58
CA ALA A 468 0.96 21.70 11.45
C ALA A 468 1.49 20.59 12.37
N SER A 469 0.60 19.79 12.97
CA SER A 469 1.01 18.72 13.89
C SER A 469 1.80 17.58 13.23
N ARG A 470 1.76 17.49 11.90
CA ARG A 470 2.46 16.48 11.11
C ARG A 470 3.84 16.95 10.64
N ILE A 471 4.18 18.22 10.85
CA ILE A 471 5.47 18.77 10.47
C ILE A 471 6.53 18.21 11.43
N PRO A 472 7.57 17.51 10.94
CA PRO A 472 8.64 17.02 11.81
C PRO A 472 9.28 18.17 12.57
N GLY A 473 9.40 18.09 13.89
CA GLY A 473 9.93 19.18 14.73
C GLY A 473 8.88 20.15 15.27
N VAL A 474 7.60 19.97 14.94
CA VAL A 474 6.47 20.59 15.66
C VAL A 474 5.95 19.58 16.68
N SER A 475 6.00 19.96 17.96
CA SER A 475 5.60 19.07 19.06
C SER A 475 4.09 19.13 19.36
N PRO A 476 3.51 18.12 20.03
CA PRO A 476 2.14 18.21 20.53
C PRO A 476 1.91 19.42 21.46
N SER A 477 2.95 19.85 22.19
CA SER A 477 2.90 21.05 23.04
C SER A 477 2.76 22.33 22.23
N ASP A 478 3.49 22.45 21.11
CA ASP A 478 3.38 23.58 20.18
C ASP A 478 1.95 23.71 19.64
N ILE A 479 1.32 22.58 19.29
CA ILE A 479 -0.06 22.52 18.81
C ILE A 479 -1.06 22.94 19.89
N ASN A 480 -0.84 22.53 21.15
CA ASN A 480 -1.69 22.96 22.25
C ASN A 480 -1.57 24.47 22.51
N ILE A 481 -0.37 25.05 22.43
CA ILE A 481 -0.17 26.50 22.54
C ILE A 481 -0.97 27.23 21.47
N MET A 482 -0.91 26.75 20.23
CA MET A 482 -1.69 27.31 19.13
C MET A 482 -3.20 27.21 19.37
N LEU A 483 -3.71 26.10 19.91
CA LEU A 483 -5.13 25.97 20.29
C LEU A 483 -5.54 27.01 21.34
N VAL A 484 -4.73 27.15 22.39
CA VAL A 484 -4.98 28.12 23.47
C VAL A 484 -4.99 29.55 22.92
N LEU A 485 -4.04 29.91 22.04
CA LEU A 485 -4.00 31.23 21.39
C LEU A 485 -5.20 31.48 20.46
N MET A 486 -5.87 30.42 19.99
CA MET A 486 -7.13 30.51 19.22
C MET A 486 -8.37 30.49 20.11
N ASN A 487 -8.22 30.54 21.45
CA ASN A 487 -9.30 30.41 22.43
C ASN A 487 -10.11 29.11 22.27
N ARG A 488 -9.44 27.97 22.06
CA ARG A 488 -10.07 26.65 21.89
C ARG A 488 -9.56 25.59 22.85
#